data_AF-A0A7C6UVH8-F1
#
_entry.id   AF-A0A7C6UVH8-F1
#
_cell.length_a   1.000
_cell.length_b   1.000
_cell.length_c   1.000
_cell.angle_alpha   90.00
_cell.angle_beta   90.00
_cell.angle_gamma   90.00
#
_symmetry.space_group_name_H-M   'P 1'
#
loop_
_entity.id
_entity.type
_entity.pdbx_description
1 polymer ?
#
loop_
_entity_poly.entity_id
_entity_poly.type
_entity_poly.pdbx_seq_one_letter_code
_entity_poly.pdbx_strand_id
1 'polypeptide(L)'
;MPYIDAQMVEDIAIGAAFLGTGGGGDPYVGKLMALQAIEKYGPVELLDVEQIPDDAQIVPAAMMGAPTVLVEKIPSGEEVFRAFNMLKEYLGKEIYATIPIEAGGVNSMIPIAVAATQQLPLIDADGMGRAFPELQMVTYHLYGISATPMVIADEKGNTILLNTIDNFWTENLARNATVVMGGSVMIAIYPMTGKDVKKAGIRNIVTYSAEIGKAIRLARQNDQNPVAALIKVTGGYPLFKGKIGDVIRRTTGGFVRGQAIIAGIDEFRGSKLELHFQNENLIAIQDGKVAATVPDLICTVDAETAIPITTEGLRYGQRVVVVGIPCDEKWRTPKGIETVGPRYFGYDVDYIPVEKRVKEVR
;
A
#
# COMPACT_ATOMS: atom_id res chain seq x y z
N MET A 1 -12.49 -12.55 11.80
CA MET A 1 -13.91 -12.18 11.59
C MET A 1 -14.27 -12.59 10.17
N PRO A 2 -15.42 -13.20 9.89
CA PRO A 2 -15.66 -13.74 8.55
C PRO A 2 -16.16 -12.71 7.52
N TYR A 3 -16.44 -11.45 7.91
CA TYR A 3 -16.98 -10.44 6.99
C TYR A 3 -16.39 -9.05 7.20
N ILE A 4 -16.22 -8.32 6.10
CA ILE A 4 -15.94 -6.89 6.03
C ILE A 4 -17.27 -6.15 5.89
N ASP A 5 -17.65 -5.43 6.94
CA ASP A 5 -18.80 -4.53 6.95
C ASP A 5 -18.37 -3.06 6.74
N ALA A 6 -19.34 -2.15 6.70
CA ALA A 6 -19.08 -0.72 6.48
C ALA A 6 -18.15 -0.10 7.54
N GLN A 7 -18.26 -0.51 8.81
CA GLN A 7 -17.38 0.02 9.86
C GLN A 7 -15.96 -0.53 9.74
N MET A 8 -15.83 -1.80 9.36
CA MET A 8 -14.53 -2.40 9.08
C MET A 8 -13.86 -1.74 7.87
N VAL A 9 -14.61 -1.33 6.84
CA VAL A 9 -14.05 -0.54 5.71
C VAL A 9 -13.46 0.79 6.19
N GLU A 10 -14.15 1.52 7.07
CA GLU A 10 -13.63 2.76 7.66
C GLU A 10 -12.32 2.51 8.44
N ASP A 11 -12.26 1.42 9.20
CA ASP A 11 -11.07 1.05 9.97
C ASP A 11 -9.92 0.58 9.04
N ILE A 12 -10.20 -0.26 8.03
CA ILE A 12 -9.20 -0.71 7.04
C ILE A 12 -8.64 0.50 6.29
N ALA A 13 -9.48 1.47 5.88
CA ALA A 13 -9.02 2.65 5.13
C ALA A 13 -7.94 3.43 5.90
N ILE A 14 -8.11 3.61 7.21
CA ILE A 14 -7.12 4.28 8.07
C ILE A 14 -5.87 3.41 8.24
N GLY A 15 -6.01 2.13 8.55
CA GLY A 15 -4.86 1.25 8.73
C GLY A 15 -4.05 1.03 7.45
N ALA A 16 -4.70 0.86 6.31
CA ALA A 16 -4.05 0.71 5.01
C ALA A 16 -3.34 1.99 4.57
N ALA A 17 -3.89 3.18 4.85
CA ALA A 17 -3.18 4.44 4.60
C ALA A 17 -1.92 4.57 5.48
N PHE A 18 -1.97 4.05 6.71
CA PHE A 18 -0.80 3.99 7.57
C PHE A 18 0.26 3.02 7.05
N LEU A 19 -0.13 1.79 6.74
CA LEU A 19 0.77 0.75 6.22
C LEU A 19 1.28 1.06 4.80
N GLY A 20 0.61 1.94 4.07
CA GLY A 20 1.03 2.41 2.76
C GLY A 20 2.31 3.23 2.76
N THR A 21 2.88 3.56 3.94
CA THR A 21 4.17 4.29 4.06
C THR A 21 4.17 5.62 3.32
N GLY A 22 3.02 6.28 3.28
CA GLY A 22 2.80 7.51 2.54
C GLY A 22 2.40 7.29 1.07
N GLY A 23 2.49 6.08 0.53
CA GLY A 23 2.01 5.75 -0.80
C GLY A 23 0.72 4.94 -0.80
N GLY A 24 0.48 4.18 -1.88
CA GLY A 24 -0.80 3.50 -2.14
C GLY A 24 -2.01 4.43 -2.39
N GLY A 25 -1.78 5.75 -2.36
CA GLY A 25 -2.74 6.81 -2.60
C GLY A 25 -3.79 7.06 -1.53
N ASP A 26 -4.45 8.21 -1.59
CA ASP A 26 -5.51 8.55 -0.64
C ASP A 26 -6.64 7.48 -0.66
N PRO A 27 -6.97 6.85 0.49
CA PRO A 27 -8.00 5.83 0.53
C PRO A 27 -9.41 6.37 0.29
N TYR A 28 -9.65 7.69 0.37
CA TYR A 28 -10.97 8.29 0.42
C TYR A 28 -11.88 7.86 -0.75
N VAL A 29 -11.40 7.97 -1.99
CA VAL A 29 -12.21 7.61 -3.17
C VAL A 29 -12.50 6.12 -3.18
N GLY A 30 -11.49 5.28 -2.97
CA GLY A 30 -11.65 3.83 -2.92
C GLY A 30 -12.58 3.38 -1.78
N LYS A 31 -12.49 4.04 -0.62
CA LYS A 31 -13.35 3.79 0.54
C LYS A 31 -14.81 4.06 0.21
N LEU A 32 -15.11 5.19 -0.44
CA LEU A 32 -16.47 5.50 -0.88
C LEU A 32 -17.00 4.45 -1.87
N MET A 33 -16.17 3.99 -2.80
CA MET A 33 -16.53 2.91 -3.72
C MET A 33 -16.84 1.60 -2.96
N ALA A 34 -15.99 1.22 -2.00
CA ALA A 34 -16.18 0.02 -1.20
C ALA A 34 -17.45 0.10 -0.33
N LEU A 35 -17.70 1.24 0.32
CA LEU A 35 -18.91 1.46 1.12
C LEU A 35 -20.18 1.38 0.27
N GLN A 36 -20.19 2.02 -0.90
CA GLN A 36 -21.32 1.96 -1.83
C GLN A 36 -21.56 0.54 -2.34
N ALA A 37 -20.49 -0.20 -2.65
CA ALA A 37 -20.59 -1.59 -3.08
C ALA A 37 -21.17 -2.49 -1.97
N ILE A 38 -20.70 -2.33 -0.72
CA ILE A 38 -21.23 -3.08 0.43
C ILE A 38 -22.68 -2.73 0.70
N GLU A 39 -23.06 -1.45 0.62
CA GLU A 39 -24.46 -1.03 0.78
C GLU A 39 -25.38 -1.69 -0.24
N LYS A 40 -24.91 -1.82 -1.49
CA LYS A 40 -25.71 -2.36 -2.60
C LYS A 40 -25.73 -3.89 -2.67
N TYR A 41 -24.61 -4.55 -2.39
CA TYR A 41 -24.41 -5.98 -2.64
C TYR A 41 -24.22 -6.82 -1.37
N GLY A 42 -24.08 -6.17 -0.21
CA GLY A 42 -23.85 -6.82 1.08
C GLY A 42 -22.38 -6.84 1.52
N PRO A 43 -22.12 -7.26 2.77
CA PRO A 43 -20.76 -7.36 3.30
C PRO A 43 -19.93 -8.42 2.56
N VAL A 44 -18.63 -8.22 2.53
CA VAL A 44 -17.68 -9.11 1.83
C VAL A 44 -17.18 -10.19 2.76
N GLU A 45 -17.20 -11.46 2.34
CA GLU A 45 -16.56 -12.54 3.11
C GLU A 45 -15.04 -12.36 3.11
N LEU A 46 -14.43 -12.42 4.30
CA LEU A 46 -12.99 -12.36 4.49
C LEU A 46 -12.45 -13.76 4.79
N LEU A 47 -11.68 -14.31 3.85
CA LEU A 47 -11.10 -15.65 3.95
C LEU A 47 -9.70 -15.63 4.53
N ASP A 48 -9.44 -16.53 5.47
CA ASP A 48 -8.09 -16.89 5.86
C ASP A 48 -7.41 -17.65 4.72
N VAL A 49 -6.11 -17.41 4.55
CA VAL A 49 -5.29 -18.00 3.47
C VAL A 49 -5.32 -19.54 3.49
N GLU A 50 -5.48 -20.17 4.67
CA GLU A 50 -5.54 -21.63 4.80
C GLU A 50 -6.87 -22.22 4.30
N GLN A 51 -7.93 -21.41 4.20
CA GLN A 51 -9.24 -21.86 3.73
C GLN A 51 -9.33 -21.99 2.20
N ILE A 52 -8.34 -21.46 1.47
CA ILE A 52 -8.34 -21.40 0.02
C ILE A 52 -8.00 -22.78 -0.56
N PRO A 53 -8.78 -23.33 -1.52
CA PRO A 53 -8.37 -24.51 -2.28
C PRO A 53 -7.07 -24.27 -3.05
N ASP A 54 -6.16 -25.25 -3.07
CA ASP A 54 -4.83 -25.09 -3.66
C ASP A 54 -4.85 -24.72 -5.15
N ASP A 55 -5.86 -25.17 -5.89
CA ASP A 55 -6.04 -24.95 -7.33
C ASP A 55 -6.99 -23.78 -7.67
N ALA A 56 -7.53 -23.11 -6.66
CA ALA A 56 -8.42 -21.96 -6.84
C ALA A 56 -7.72 -20.82 -7.58
N GLN A 57 -8.40 -20.22 -8.56
CA GLN A 57 -7.87 -19.08 -9.31
C GLN A 57 -8.12 -17.78 -8.55
N ILE A 58 -7.03 -17.10 -8.18
CA ILE A 58 -7.03 -15.84 -7.44
C ILE A 58 -6.51 -14.73 -8.35
N VAL A 59 -7.15 -13.56 -8.32
CA VAL A 59 -6.75 -12.41 -9.12
C VAL A 59 -6.80 -11.14 -8.28
N PRO A 60 -5.65 -10.49 -8.02
CA PRO A 60 -5.60 -9.14 -7.49
C PRO A 60 -6.18 -8.09 -8.45
N ALA A 61 -6.84 -7.09 -7.87
CA ALA A 61 -7.24 -5.87 -8.56
C ALA A 61 -6.61 -4.65 -7.85
N ALA A 62 -6.13 -3.68 -8.61
CA ALA A 62 -5.50 -2.49 -8.07
C ALA A 62 -5.61 -1.30 -9.04
N MET A 63 -5.14 -0.14 -8.59
CA MET A 63 -4.85 1.03 -9.41
C MET A 63 -3.34 1.10 -9.66
N MET A 64 -2.96 1.42 -10.90
CA MET A 64 -1.59 1.76 -11.28
C MET A 64 -1.55 3.21 -11.76
N GLY A 65 -0.55 3.96 -11.31
CA GLY A 65 -0.35 5.35 -11.73
C GLY A 65 0.21 6.23 -10.65
N ALA A 66 0.02 7.54 -10.82
CA ALA A 66 0.41 8.52 -9.82
C ALA A 66 -0.77 8.81 -8.88
N PRO A 67 -0.61 8.63 -7.55
CA PRO A 67 -1.65 8.97 -6.58
C PRO A 67 -2.21 10.39 -6.70
N THR A 68 -1.35 11.36 -7.04
CA THR A 68 -1.73 12.75 -7.26
C THR A 68 -2.68 12.94 -8.44
N VAL A 69 -2.66 12.03 -9.43
CA VAL A 69 -3.58 12.07 -10.57
C VAL A 69 -4.93 11.49 -10.18
N LEU A 70 -4.96 10.39 -9.41
CA LEU A 70 -6.20 9.74 -8.98
C LEU A 70 -7.15 10.70 -8.24
N VAL A 71 -6.59 11.59 -7.40
CA VAL A 71 -7.40 12.57 -6.64
C VAL A 71 -8.04 13.64 -7.53
N GLU A 72 -7.52 13.89 -8.73
CA GLU A 72 -8.08 14.84 -9.70
C GLU A 72 -8.88 14.15 -10.82
N LYS A 73 -8.50 12.92 -11.16
CA LYS A 73 -9.09 12.07 -12.21
C LYS A 73 -9.85 10.92 -11.56
N ILE A 74 -11.00 11.27 -10.98
CA ILE A 74 -11.86 10.32 -10.25
C ILE A 74 -12.25 9.15 -11.18
N PRO A 75 -12.10 7.88 -10.74
CA PRO A 75 -12.53 6.72 -11.52
C PRO A 75 -14.02 6.74 -11.83
N SER A 76 -14.42 6.28 -13.01
CA SER A 76 -15.83 6.05 -13.34
C SER A 76 -16.44 4.90 -12.54
N GLY A 77 -15.60 3.97 -12.05
CA GLY A 77 -16.00 2.78 -11.32
C GLY A 77 -16.12 1.55 -12.22
N GLU A 78 -16.11 1.72 -13.54
CA GLU A 78 -16.24 0.62 -14.51
C GLU A 78 -14.90 0.01 -14.92
N GLU A 79 -13.80 0.75 -14.78
CA GLU A 79 -12.49 0.36 -15.32
C GLU A 79 -11.95 -0.91 -14.66
N VAL A 80 -12.09 -1.00 -13.34
CA VAL A 80 -11.62 -2.18 -12.59
C VAL A 80 -12.39 -3.43 -13.01
N PHE A 81 -13.69 -3.32 -13.26
CA PHE A 81 -14.51 -4.44 -13.72
C PHE A 81 -14.18 -4.83 -15.16
N ARG A 82 -13.91 -3.86 -16.05
CA ARG A 82 -13.41 -4.15 -17.41
C ARG A 82 -12.10 -4.93 -17.37
N ALA A 83 -11.13 -4.49 -16.57
CA ALA A 83 -9.85 -5.19 -16.44
C ALA A 83 -10.02 -6.61 -15.87
N PHE A 84 -10.80 -6.73 -14.79
CA PHE A 84 -11.02 -8.00 -14.09
C PHE A 84 -11.79 -9.02 -14.94
N ASN A 85 -12.87 -8.59 -15.62
CA ASN A 85 -13.69 -9.46 -16.47
C ASN A 85 -12.93 -9.88 -17.74
N MET A 86 -12.19 -8.97 -18.37
CA MET A 86 -11.37 -9.30 -19.54
C MET A 86 -10.26 -10.31 -19.19
N LEU A 87 -9.64 -10.18 -18.01
CA LEU A 87 -8.68 -11.17 -17.55
C LEU A 87 -9.34 -12.53 -17.27
N LYS A 88 -10.52 -12.53 -16.63
CA LYS A 88 -11.33 -13.75 -16.43
C LYS A 88 -11.63 -14.47 -17.74
N GLU A 89 -12.10 -13.73 -18.75
CA GLU A 89 -12.40 -14.26 -20.09
C GLU A 89 -11.15 -14.84 -20.75
N TYR A 90 -10.02 -14.13 -20.69
CA TYR A 90 -8.75 -14.59 -21.26
C TYR A 90 -8.22 -15.86 -20.59
N LEU A 91 -8.34 -15.95 -19.26
CA LEU A 91 -7.93 -17.14 -18.50
C LEU A 91 -8.83 -18.34 -18.78
N GLY A 92 -10.08 -18.12 -19.21
CA GLY A 92 -11.07 -19.18 -19.41
C GLY A 92 -11.40 -19.95 -18.12
N LYS A 93 -11.25 -19.29 -16.96
CA LYS A 93 -11.47 -19.86 -15.63
C LYS A 93 -12.33 -18.94 -14.79
N GLU A 94 -13.14 -19.54 -13.92
CA GLU A 94 -13.82 -18.79 -12.86
C GLU A 94 -12.80 -18.30 -11.83
N ILE A 95 -12.94 -17.04 -11.41
CA ILE A 95 -12.13 -16.46 -10.34
C ILE A 95 -12.80 -16.80 -9.02
N TYR A 96 -12.08 -17.46 -8.13
CA TYR A 96 -12.59 -17.93 -6.84
C TYR A 96 -12.63 -16.82 -5.79
N ALA A 97 -11.58 -16.01 -5.71
CA ALA A 97 -11.49 -14.88 -4.78
C ALA A 97 -10.62 -13.77 -5.37
N THR A 98 -10.78 -12.56 -4.83
CA THR A 98 -9.84 -11.46 -5.05
C THR A 98 -9.00 -11.23 -3.80
N ILE A 99 -7.93 -10.46 -3.96
CA ILE A 99 -6.95 -10.17 -2.91
C ILE A 99 -6.36 -8.78 -3.16
N PRO A 100 -6.09 -7.98 -2.12
CA PRO A 100 -5.27 -6.78 -2.28
C PRO A 100 -3.89 -7.12 -2.83
N ILE A 101 -3.36 -6.26 -3.70
CA ILE A 101 -1.95 -6.36 -4.10
C ILE A 101 -1.03 -5.83 -2.99
N GLU A 102 -1.53 -4.87 -2.20
CA GLU A 102 -0.76 -4.15 -1.19
C GLU A 102 -1.65 -3.59 -0.05
N ALA A 103 -1.01 -3.32 1.10
CA ALA A 103 -1.55 -2.57 2.22
C ALA A 103 -1.28 -1.08 2.01
N GLY A 104 -1.96 -0.50 1.04
CA GLY A 104 -1.75 0.87 0.59
C GLY A 104 -3.05 1.52 0.18
N GLY A 105 -3.58 2.42 1.02
CA GLY A 105 -4.51 3.45 0.58
C GLY A 105 -5.68 2.95 -0.27
N VAL A 106 -5.79 3.47 -1.51
CA VAL A 106 -6.84 3.11 -2.47
C VAL A 106 -6.74 1.63 -2.90
N ASN A 107 -5.53 1.08 -2.99
CA ASN A 107 -5.27 -0.28 -3.46
C ASN A 107 -5.70 -1.36 -2.45
N SER A 108 -5.93 -0.99 -1.20
CA SER A 108 -6.60 -1.87 -0.23
C SER A 108 -8.13 -1.76 -0.29
N MET A 109 -8.67 -0.68 -0.87
CA MET A 109 -10.12 -0.44 -0.95
C MET A 109 -10.74 -0.98 -2.25
N ILE A 110 -10.07 -0.83 -3.39
CA ILE A 110 -10.54 -1.31 -4.69
C ILE A 110 -10.89 -2.81 -4.68
N PRO A 111 -10.06 -3.72 -4.13
CA PRO A 111 -10.39 -5.13 -4.00
C PRO A 111 -11.69 -5.38 -3.24
N ILE A 112 -12.01 -4.59 -2.20
CA ILE A 112 -13.25 -4.72 -1.44
C ILE A 112 -14.46 -4.37 -2.31
N ALA A 113 -14.37 -3.29 -3.09
CA ALA A 113 -15.42 -2.91 -4.03
C ALA A 113 -15.64 -3.97 -5.13
N VAL A 114 -14.55 -4.56 -5.64
CA VAL A 114 -14.60 -5.67 -6.60
C VAL A 114 -15.25 -6.90 -5.98
N ALA A 115 -14.80 -7.30 -4.78
CA ALA A 115 -15.32 -8.45 -4.05
C ALA A 115 -16.83 -8.33 -3.79
N ALA A 116 -17.29 -7.19 -3.27
CA ALA A 116 -18.70 -6.92 -3.03
C ALA A 116 -19.53 -7.01 -4.32
N THR A 117 -19.08 -6.36 -5.39
CA THR A 117 -19.83 -6.25 -6.65
C THR A 117 -19.89 -7.58 -7.40
N GLN A 118 -18.80 -8.35 -7.41
CA GLN A 118 -18.69 -9.65 -8.08
C GLN A 118 -19.14 -10.81 -7.19
N GLN A 119 -19.55 -10.52 -5.94
CA GLN A 119 -19.91 -11.51 -4.92
C GLN A 119 -18.80 -12.55 -4.71
N LEU A 120 -17.56 -12.08 -4.68
CA LEU A 120 -16.38 -12.89 -4.41
C LEU A 120 -15.92 -12.67 -2.96
N PRO A 121 -15.35 -13.69 -2.31
CA PRO A 121 -14.60 -13.48 -1.09
C PRO A 121 -13.35 -12.63 -1.36
N LEU A 122 -12.91 -11.92 -0.31
CA LEU A 122 -11.61 -11.27 -0.24
C LEU A 122 -10.68 -12.11 0.63
N ILE A 123 -9.45 -12.33 0.20
CA ILE A 123 -8.44 -13.03 1.00
C ILE A 123 -7.78 -12.05 1.96
N ASP A 124 -7.61 -12.45 3.23
CA ASP A 124 -6.87 -11.70 4.24
C ASP A 124 -5.35 -11.87 4.07
N ALA A 125 -4.85 -11.38 2.94
CA ALA A 125 -3.44 -11.31 2.62
C ALA A 125 -3.19 -10.24 1.55
N ASP A 126 -1.93 -9.91 1.31
CA ASP A 126 -1.51 -9.12 0.16
C ASP A 126 -0.14 -9.59 -0.37
N GLY A 127 0.34 -8.87 -1.38
CA GLY A 127 1.66 -9.10 -1.96
C GLY A 127 2.78 -8.32 -1.28
N MET A 128 2.51 -7.37 -0.38
CA MET A 128 3.53 -6.40 0.04
C MET A 128 3.68 -6.20 1.56
N GLY A 129 2.60 -6.29 2.35
CA GLY A 129 2.56 -5.93 3.76
C GLY A 129 2.71 -4.42 4.03
N ARG A 130 2.84 -3.64 2.97
CA ARG A 130 3.04 -2.18 2.86
C ARG A 130 2.71 -1.77 1.43
N ALA A 131 3.06 -0.56 1.00
CA ALA A 131 3.11 -0.21 -0.42
C ALA A 131 4.54 -0.11 -0.95
N PHE A 132 4.70 -0.34 -2.26
CA PHE A 132 5.91 -0.13 -3.03
C PHE A 132 5.57 0.41 -4.44
N PRO A 133 6.49 1.14 -5.09
CA PRO A 133 6.14 1.89 -6.30
C PRO A 133 5.97 1.05 -7.58
N GLU A 134 6.65 -0.10 -7.70
CA GLU A 134 6.78 -0.85 -8.97
C GLU A 134 6.16 -2.25 -8.90
N LEU A 135 5.61 -2.75 -10.00
CA LEU A 135 4.81 -3.99 -10.03
C LEU A 135 5.56 -5.27 -9.62
N GLN A 136 6.88 -5.33 -9.80
CA GLN A 136 7.70 -6.46 -9.34
C GLN A 136 7.99 -6.42 -7.83
N MET A 137 7.70 -5.30 -7.14
CA MET A 137 7.91 -5.12 -5.71
C MET A 137 6.78 -5.76 -4.89
N VAL A 138 6.42 -6.99 -5.25
CA VAL A 138 5.51 -7.86 -4.51
C VAL A 138 6.22 -9.16 -4.18
N THR A 139 5.91 -9.75 -3.04
CA THR A 139 6.40 -11.06 -2.63
C THR A 139 6.11 -12.13 -3.67
N TYR A 140 5.00 -12.03 -4.41
CA TYR A 140 4.70 -12.94 -5.53
C TYR A 140 5.85 -13.04 -6.54
N HIS A 141 6.51 -11.94 -6.87
CA HIS A 141 7.70 -11.90 -7.72
C HIS A 141 8.91 -12.62 -7.09
N LEU A 142 9.09 -12.47 -5.77
CA LEU A 142 10.15 -13.19 -5.04
C LEU A 142 9.99 -14.71 -5.19
N TYR A 143 8.75 -15.19 -5.25
CA TYR A 143 8.39 -16.60 -5.45
C TYR A 143 8.24 -17.03 -6.92
N GLY A 144 8.54 -16.16 -7.87
CA GLY A 144 8.57 -16.48 -9.30
C GLY A 144 7.20 -16.49 -9.98
N ILE A 145 6.17 -15.90 -9.35
CA ILE A 145 4.85 -15.76 -9.94
C ILE A 145 4.88 -14.65 -10.98
N SER A 146 4.32 -14.93 -12.15
CA SER A 146 4.22 -13.98 -13.26
C SER A 146 3.16 -12.92 -12.97
N ALA A 147 3.48 -11.67 -13.25
CA ALA A 147 2.51 -10.57 -13.28
C ALA A 147 1.47 -10.74 -14.40
N THR A 148 1.84 -11.47 -15.46
CA THR A 148 1.02 -11.68 -16.66
C THR A 148 0.34 -13.05 -16.72
N PRO A 149 -0.81 -13.19 -17.41
CA PRO A 149 -1.52 -12.13 -18.15
C PRO A 149 -2.02 -11.01 -17.24
N MET A 150 -1.76 -9.77 -17.66
CA MET A 150 -2.17 -8.54 -16.96
C MET A 150 -3.14 -7.78 -17.86
N VAL A 151 -4.18 -7.20 -17.29
CA VAL A 151 -5.06 -6.27 -18.01
C VAL A 151 -4.98 -4.89 -17.38
N ILE A 152 -4.92 -3.88 -18.22
CA ILE A 152 -5.00 -2.46 -17.87
C ILE A 152 -6.26 -1.87 -18.48
N ALA A 153 -6.99 -1.04 -17.74
CA ALA A 153 -8.17 -0.34 -18.22
C ALA A 153 -8.19 1.12 -17.77
N ASP A 154 -8.62 2.02 -18.66
CA ASP A 154 -8.83 3.45 -18.38
C ASP A 154 -10.32 3.83 -18.34
N GLU A 155 -10.58 5.05 -17.86
CA GLU A 155 -11.92 5.63 -17.70
C GLU A 155 -12.65 5.86 -19.03
N LYS A 156 -11.89 5.92 -20.13
CA LYS A 156 -12.42 6.09 -21.48
C LYS A 156 -12.92 4.76 -22.07
N GLY A 157 -12.59 3.63 -21.43
CA GLY A 157 -12.96 2.29 -21.89
C GLY A 157 -11.92 1.59 -22.75
N ASN A 158 -10.70 2.13 -22.83
CA ASN A 158 -9.60 1.42 -23.45
C ASN A 158 -9.15 0.29 -22.53
N THR A 159 -8.82 -0.87 -23.10
CA THR A 159 -8.19 -1.99 -22.40
C THR A 159 -6.97 -2.51 -23.14
N ILE A 160 -5.97 -2.97 -22.40
CA ILE A 160 -4.76 -3.62 -22.95
C ILE A 160 -4.50 -4.90 -22.17
N LEU A 161 -4.31 -6.02 -22.88
CA LEU A 161 -3.79 -7.26 -22.31
C LEU A 161 -2.28 -7.34 -22.57
N LEU A 162 -1.51 -7.62 -21.52
CA LEU A 162 -0.07 -7.79 -21.58
C LEU A 162 0.31 -9.24 -21.23
N ASN A 163 1.13 -9.84 -22.10
CA ASN A 163 1.92 -11.02 -21.82
C ASN A 163 3.37 -10.65 -22.06
N THR A 164 4.22 -10.81 -21.05
CA THR A 164 5.61 -10.35 -21.14
C THR A 164 6.55 -11.42 -20.63
N ILE A 165 7.85 -11.21 -20.87
CA ILE A 165 8.87 -12.21 -20.55
C ILE A 165 9.23 -12.25 -19.06
N ASP A 166 8.97 -11.17 -18.32
CA ASP A 166 9.17 -11.07 -16.87
C ASP A 166 8.40 -9.87 -16.27
N ASN A 167 8.42 -9.76 -14.94
CA ASN A 167 7.67 -8.72 -14.24
C ASN A 167 8.28 -7.31 -14.43
N PHE A 168 9.57 -7.19 -14.78
CA PHE A 168 10.20 -5.90 -15.07
C PHE A 168 9.75 -5.37 -16.44
N TRP A 169 9.62 -6.24 -17.44
CA TRP A 169 9.02 -5.90 -18.73
C TRP A 169 7.54 -5.56 -18.58
N THR A 170 6.82 -6.26 -17.70
CA THR A 170 5.44 -5.91 -17.36
C THR A 170 5.36 -4.49 -16.82
N GLU A 171 6.14 -4.15 -15.79
CA GLU A 171 6.21 -2.81 -15.20
C GLU A 171 6.50 -1.74 -16.25
N ASN A 172 7.53 -1.92 -17.06
CA ASN A 172 7.94 -0.95 -18.06
C ASN A 172 6.84 -0.69 -19.10
N LEU A 173 6.25 -1.74 -19.67
CA LEU A 173 5.20 -1.60 -20.68
C LEU A 173 3.91 -1.02 -20.07
N ALA A 174 3.50 -1.54 -18.92
CA ALA A 174 2.30 -1.08 -18.21
C ALA A 174 2.41 0.39 -17.78
N ARG A 175 3.58 0.82 -17.29
CA ARG A 175 3.78 2.22 -16.86
C ARG A 175 3.74 3.19 -18.03
N ASN A 176 4.33 2.83 -19.17
CA ASN A 176 4.24 3.66 -20.37
C ASN A 176 2.81 3.76 -20.89
N ALA A 177 2.06 2.65 -20.91
CA ALA A 177 0.65 2.66 -21.25
C ALA A 177 -0.17 3.54 -20.29
N THR A 178 0.07 3.43 -18.99
CA THR A 178 -0.58 4.24 -17.95
C THR A 178 -0.37 5.74 -18.18
N VAL A 179 0.85 6.17 -18.52
CA VAL A 179 1.15 7.57 -18.85
C VAL A 179 0.31 8.04 -20.04
N VAL A 180 0.25 7.25 -21.11
CA VAL A 180 -0.55 7.58 -22.31
C VAL A 180 -2.04 7.62 -22.00
N MET A 181 -2.53 6.75 -21.12
CA MET A 181 -3.93 6.70 -20.66
C MET A 181 -4.29 7.81 -19.66
N GLY A 182 -3.39 8.77 -19.41
CA GLY A 182 -3.64 9.92 -18.56
C GLY A 182 -3.25 9.70 -17.11
N GLY A 183 -2.25 8.86 -16.84
CA GLY A 183 -1.50 8.81 -15.57
C GLY A 183 -2.11 7.99 -14.43
N SER A 184 -3.31 7.42 -14.63
CA SER A 184 -3.98 6.53 -13.67
C SER A 184 -4.91 5.57 -14.40
N VAL A 185 -4.81 4.29 -14.09
CA VAL A 185 -5.55 3.17 -14.69
C VAL A 185 -5.90 2.12 -13.63
N MET A 186 -6.91 1.30 -13.89
CA MET A 186 -7.20 0.12 -13.08
C MET A 186 -6.57 -1.12 -13.71
N ILE A 187 -6.15 -2.06 -12.89
CA ILE A 187 -5.44 -3.26 -13.31
C ILE A 187 -6.01 -4.52 -12.68
N ALA A 188 -5.97 -5.60 -13.44
CA ALA A 188 -6.07 -6.97 -12.94
C ALA A 188 -4.77 -7.67 -13.30
N ILE A 189 -4.07 -8.21 -12.30
CA ILE A 189 -2.66 -8.59 -12.42
C ILE A 189 -2.35 -9.79 -11.53
N TYR A 190 -1.26 -10.50 -11.80
CA TYR A 190 -0.78 -11.63 -10.99
C TYR A 190 -1.86 -12.70 -10.77
N PRO A 191 -2.49 -13.23 -11.84
CA PRO A 191 -3.36 -14.38 -11.69
C PRO A 191 -2.55 -15.55 -11.11
N MET A 192 -3.00 -16.08 -9.98
CA MET A 192 -2.26 -17.07 -9.19
C MET A 192 -3.18 -18.17 -8.68
N THR A 193 -2.60 -19.28 -8.24
CA THR A 193 -3.35 -20.36 -7.57
C THR A 193 -3.47 -20.12 -6.07
N GLY A 194 -4.41 -20.77 -5.39
CA GLY A 194 -4.49 -20.73 -3.92
C GLY A 194 -3.20 -21.23 -3.25
N LYS A 195 -2.54 -22.23 -3.84
CA LYS A 195 -1.22 -22.69 -3.39
C LYS A 195 -0.14 -21.60 -3.47
N ASP A 196 -0.18 -20.79 -4.53
CA ASP A 196 0.73 -19.66 -4.69
C ASP A 196 0.49 -18.60 -3.61
N VAL A 197 -0.77 -18.24 -3.32
CA VAL A 197 -1.13 -17.32 -2.23
C VAL A 197 -0.60 -17.83 -0.89
N LYS A 198 -0.83 -19.11 -0.55
CA LYS A 198 -0.38 -19.72 0.71
C LYS A 198 1.12 -19.62 0.93
N LYS A 199 1.89 -19.74 -0.16
CA LYS A 199 3.35 -19.71 -0.16
C LYS A 199 3.90 -18.28 -0.15
N ALA A 200 3.37 -17.42 -0.99
CA ALA A 200 3.98 -16.13 -1.30
C ALA A 200 3.36 -14.97 -0.51
N GLY A 201 2.07 -15.01 -0.20
CA GLY A 201 1.35 -13.90 0.42
C GLY A 201 1.84 -13.50 1.81
N ILE A 202 1.66 -12.23 2.13
CA ILE A 202 1.79 -11.69 3.49
C ILE A 202 0.41 -11.72 4.12
N ARG A 203 0.27 -12.44 5.23
CA ARG A 203 -1.02 -12.86 5.79
C ARG A 203 -1.57 -11.83 6.77
N ASN A 204 -2.88 -11.86 6.97
CA ASN A 204 -3.62 -11.10 7.98
C ASN A 204 -3.55 -9.58 7.81
N ILE A 205 -3.16 -9.09 6.63
CA ILE A 205 -2.86 -7.69 6.41
C ILE A 205 -4.13 -6.81 6.37
N VAL A 206 -5.26 -7.38 5.94
CA VAL A 206 -6.56 -6.70 5.92
C VAL A 206 -7.08 -6.60 7.35
N THR A 207 -7.01 -7.69 8.11
CA THR A 207 -7.36 -7.67 9.53
C THR A 207 -6.45 -6.73 10.31
N TYR A 208 -5.14 -6.75 10.08
CA TYR A 208 -4.18 -5.85 10.73
C TYR A 208 -4.46 -4.38 10.43
N SER A 209 -4.81 -4.05 9.18
CA SER A 209 -5.26 -2.71 8.79
C SER A 209 -6.51 -2.31 9.60
N ALA A 210 -7.51 -3.18 9.71
CA ALA A 210 -8.70 -2.92 10.50
C ALA A 210 -8.37 -2.71 12.00
N GLU A 211 -7.46 -3.50 12.57
CA GLU A 211 -7.05 -3.36 13.97
C GLU A 211 -6.36 -2.01 14.24
N ILE A 212 -5.51 -1.55 13.32
CA ILE A 212 -4.86 -0.23 13.40
C ILE A 212 -5.90 0.89 13.36
N GLY A 213 -6.79 0.89 12.36
CA GLY A 213 -7.81 1.93 12.23
C GLY A 213 -8.76 1.97 13.43
N LYS A 214 -9.19 0.79 13.90
CA LYS A 214 -10.00 0.65 15.11
C LYS A 214 -9.29 1.20 16.34
N ALA A 215 -8.00 0.92 16.52
CA ALA A 215 -7.22 1.44 17.65
C ALA A 215 -7.15 2.97 17.65
N ILE A 216 -6.89 3.58 16.49
CA ILE A 216 -6.87 5.04 16.34
C ILE A 216 -8.26 5.62 16.63
N ARG A 217 -9.31 5.08 16.01
CA ARG A 217 -10.70 5.55 16.18
C ARG A 217 -11.13 5.49 17.64
N LEU A 218 -10.93 4.36 18.31
CA LEU A 218 -11.33 4.18 19.71
C LEU A 218 -10.51 5.07 20.65
N ALA A 219 -9.22 5.27 20.41
CA ALA A 219 -8.42 6.18 21.21
C ALA A 219 -8.96 7.61 21.13
N ARG A 220 -9.27 8.09 19.92
CA ARG A 220 -9.87 9.42 19.69
C ARG A 220 -11.25 9.57 20.32
N GLN A 221 -12.10 8.54 20.22
CA GLN A 221 -13.44 8.56 20.81
C GLN A 221 -13.43 8.57 22.34
N ASN A 222 -12.35 8.10 22.96
CA ASN A 222 -12.22 8.00 24.42
C ASN A 222 -11.21 9.02 24.99
N ASP A 223 -10.86 10.07 24.24
CA ASP A 223 -9.89 11.11 24.63
C ASP A 223 -8.52 10.56 25.09
N GLN A 224 -8.12 9.42 24.53
CA GLN A 224 -6.80 8.79 24.76
C GLN A 224 -5.82 9.22 23.66
N ASN A 225 -4.51 9.13 23.95
CA ASN A 225 -3.49 9.44 22.95
C ASN A 225 -3.51 8.41 21.80
N PRO A 226 -3.90 8.82 20.57
CA PRO A 226 -4.06 7.89 19.46
C PRO A 226 -2.72 7.43 18.88
N VAL A 227 -1.67 8.24 18.99
CA VAL A 227 -0.30 7.82 18.59
C VAL A 227 0.18 6.71 19.52
N ALA A 228 -0.07 6.81 20.83
CA ALA A 228 0.29 5.75 21.77
C ALA A 228 -0.48 4.45 21.47
N ALA A 229 -1.77 4.54 21.13
CA ALA A 229 -2.59 3.39 20.74
C ALA A 229 -2.07 2.74 19.44
N LEU A 230 -1.72 3.55 18.44
CA LEU A 230 -1.10 3.12 17.19
C LEU A 230 0.23 2.38 17.44
N ILE A 231 1.12 2.94 18.25
CA ILE A 231 2.40 2.28 18.60
C ILE A 231 2.16 0.96 19.33
N LYS A 232 1.18 0.90 20.24
CA LYS A 232 0.85 -0.32 20.98
C LYS A 232 0.37 -1.44 20.06
N VAL A 233 -0.52 -1.16 19.11
CA VAL A 233 -1.06 -2.19 18.20
C VAL A 233 -0.04 -2.61 17.14
N THR A 234 0.86 -1.70 16.73
CA THR A 234 1.84 -1.98 15.69
C THR A 234 3.16 -2.56 16.21
N GLY A 235 3.50 -2.31 17.48
CA GLY A 235 4.86 -2.51 17.97
C GLY A 235 5.89 -1.58 17.31
N GLY A 236 5.43 -0.52 16.65
CA GLY A 236 6.26 0.41 15.90
C GLY A 236 7.19 1.25 16.78
N TYR A 237 8.20 1.83 16.15
CA TYR A 237 9.19 2.67 16.81
C TYR A 237 8.95 4.14 16.45
N PRO A 238 8.65 5.03 17.42
CA PRO A 238 8.59 6.46 17.15
C PRO A 238 10.01 6.96 16.83
N LEU A 239 10.25 7.32 15.57
CA LEU A 239 11.55 7.77 15.07
C LEU A 239 11.75 9.27 15.31
N PHE A 240 10.69 10.06 15.11
CA PHE A 240 10.79 11.52 15.21
C PHE A 240 9.44 12.17 15.47
N LYS A 241 9.43 13.29 16.20
CA LYS A 241 8.27 14.17 16.36
C LYS A 241 8.65 15.60 15.99
N GLY A 242 7.87 16.22 15.11
CA GLY A 242 8.24 17.54 14.62
C GLY A 242 7.16 18.27 13.83
N LYS A 243 7.52 19.44 13.33
CA LYS A 243 6.71 20.27 12.43
C LYS A 243 7.34 20.28 11.05
N ILE A 244 6.54 20.03 10.02
CA ILE A 244 7.00 20.10 8.63
C ILE A 244 7.37 21.55 8.29
N GLY A 245 8.65 21.77 7.98
CA GLY A 245 9.24 23.06 7.65
C GLY A 245 9.42 23.29 6.14
N ASP A 246 9.51 22.23 5.35
CA ASP A 246 9.55 22.34 3.88
C ASP A 246 9.12 21.01 3.22
N VAL A 247 8.56 21.10 2.01
CA VAL A 247 8.20 19.93 1.18
C VAL A 247 8.43 20.25 -0.29
N ILE A 248 9.29 19.47 -0.94
CA ILE A 248 9.57 19.57 -2.37
C ILE A 248 9.11 18.30 -3.06
N ARG A 249 8.35 18.43 -4.15
CA ARG A 249 7.85 17.30 -4.95
C ARG A 249 7.97 17.58 -6.44
N ARG A 250 8.24 16.53 -7.21
CA ARG A 250 8.24 16.55 -8.67
C ARG A 250 7.74 15.22 -9.21
N THR A 251 6.89 15.26 -10.22
CA THR A 251 6.46 14.05 -10.95
C THR A 251 7.46 13.77 -12.07
N THR A 252 8.13 12.62 -12.02
CA THR A 252 9.15 12.24 -13.01
C THR A 252 9.05 10.74 -13.31
N GLY A 253 9.03 10.36 -14.59
CA GLY A 253 8.97 8.94 -15.00
C GLY A 253 7.76 8.17 -14.46
N GLY A 254 6.61 8.84 -14.26
CA GLY A 254 5.40 8.20 -13.72
C GLY A 254 5.37 8.03 -12.19
N PHE A 255 6.32 8.63 -11.46
CA PHE A 255 6.39 8.61 -9.99
C PHE A 255 6.46 10.02 -9.41
N VAL A 256 5.93 10.21 -8.21
CA VAL A 256 6.10 11.42 -7.40
C VAL A 256 7.35 11.26 -6.55
N ARG A 257 8.40 12.02 -6.84
CA ARG A 257 9.64 12.03 -6.07
C ARG A 257 9.78 13.31 -5.27
N GLY A 258 10.30 13.21 -4.06
CA GLY A 258 10.44 14.40 -3.22
C GLY A 258 11.11 14.17 -1.89
N GLN A 259 11.13 15.26 -1.12
CA GLN A 259 11.68 15.30 0.22
C GLN A 259 10.80 16.19 1.10
N ALA A 260 10.64 15.80 2.36
CA ALA A 260 10.08 16.64 3.42
C ALA A 260 11.12 16.87 4.51
N ILE A 261 11.17 18.12 4.99
CA ILE A 261 12.04 18.55 6.08
C ILE A 261 11.18 18.76 7.32
N ILE A 262 11.50 18.07 8.41
CA ILE A 262 10.75 18.11 9.65
C ILE A 262 11.64 18.67 10.76
N ALA A 263 11.27 19.83 11.29
CA ALA A 263 11.95 20.45 12.42
C ALA A 263 11.43 19.85 13.74
N GLY A 264 12.34 19.34 14.58
CA GLY A 264 11.96 18.65 15.80
C GLY A 264 11.26 19.54 16.82
N ILE A 265 10.27 18.96 17.51
CA ILE A 265 9.56 19.58 18.62
C ILE A 265 9.72 18.73 19.88
N ASP A 266 9.35 19.28 21.04
CA ASP A 266 9.42 18.59 22.33
C ASP A 266 10.80 17.96 22.57
N GLU A 267 10.88 16.64 22.78
CA GLU A 267 12.12 15.91 23.01
C GLU A 267 13.10 15.91 21.83
N PHE A 268 12.64 16.28 20.62
CA PHE A 268 13.46 16.41 19.41
C PHE A 268 13.86 17.86 19.10
N ARG A 269 13.60 18.82 20.01
CA ARG A 269 13.90 20.24 19.76
C ARG A 269 15.39 20.44 19.43
N GLY A 270 15.66 21.12 18.30
CA GLY A 270 17.02 21.37 17.79
C GLY A 270 17.54 20.29 16.84
N SER A 271 16.83 19.18 16.68
CA SER A 271 17.09 18.13 15.69
C SER A 271 16.24 18.34 14.44
N LYS A 272 16.64 17.72 13.32
CA LYS A 272 15.93 17.73 12.04
C LYS A 272 15.85 16.32 11.46
N LEU A 273 14.69 15.97 10.90
CA LEU A 273 14.51 14.78 10.08
C LEU A 273 14.32 15.16 8.61
N GLU A 274 15.03 14.47 7.74
CA GLU A 274 14.87 14.48 6.29
C GLU A 274 14.18 13.19 5.85
N LEU A 275 13.01 13.32 5.24
CA LEU A 275 12.20 12.19 4.78
C LEU A 275 12.16 12.21 3.26
N HIS A 276 12.73 11.20 2.60
CA HIS A 276 12.76 11.10 1.14
C HIS A 276 11.78 10.04 0.66
N PHE A 277 11.13 10.31 -0.47
CA PHE A 277 10.07 9.46 -1.00
C PHE A 277 10.06 9.38 -2.53
N GLN A 278 9.58 8.23 -3.04
CA GLN A 278 9.16 7.98 -4.42
C GLN A 278 7.80 7.27 -4.34
N ASN A 279 6.70 8.02 -4.42
CA ASN A 279 5.33 7.63 -4.00
C ASN A 279 5.24 7.24 -2.51
N GLU A 280 6.10 6.34 -2.05
CA GLU A 280 6.25 5.88 -0.68
C GLU A 280 7.50 6.49 -0.01
N ASN A 281 7.49 6.60 1.32
CA ASN A 281 8.66 6.98 2.11
C ASN A 281 9.70 5.86 2.08
N LEU A 282 10.92 6.21 1.68
CA LEU A 282 12.00 5.26 1.42
C LEU A 282 13.12 5.31 2.46
N ILE A 283 13.46 6.51 2.93
CA ILE A 283 14.53 6.73 3.91
C ILE A 283 14.23 7.92 4.80
N ALA A 284 14.53 7.77 6.09
CA ALA A 284 14.46 8.81 7.09
C ALA A 284 15.86 9.06 7.66
N ILE A 285 16.33 10.30 7.60
CA ILE A 285 17.68 10.72 8.03
C ILE A 285 17.53 11.79 9.11
N GLN A 286 17.94 11.47 10.34
CA GLN A 286 17.95 12.39 11.47
C GLN A 286 19.36 12.94 11.69
N ASP A 287 19.53 14.25 11.54
CA ASP A 287 20.82 14.95 11.73
C ASP A 287 22.00 14.26 10.99
N GLY A 288 21.76 13.84 9.74
CA GLY A 288 22.75 13.15 8.91
C GLY A 288 22.91 11.65 9.20
N LYS A 289 22.24 11.10 10.21
CA LYS A 289 22.23 9.66 10.52
C LYS A 289 20.93 9.01 10.04
N VAL A 290 21.05 7.89 9.35
CA VAL A 290 19.89 7.14 8.86
C VAL A 290 19.15 6.48 10.02
N ALA A 291 17.90 6.90 10.24
CA ALA A 291 17.02 6.39 11.28
C ALA A 291 16.20 5.17 10.84
N ALA A 292 15.81 5.12 9.56
CA ALA A 292 15.14 3.97 8.95
C ALA A 292 15.28 3.97 7.44
N THR A 293 15.21 2.79 6.82
CA THR A 293 15.21 2.57 5.37
C THR A 293 14.21 1.49 5.00
N VAL A 294 13.65 1.60 3.81
CA VAL A 294 12.99 0.51 3.08
C VAL A 294 13.86 -0.77 3.10
N PRO A 295 13.31 -2.02 3.16
CA PRO A 295 11.89 -2.40 3.13
C PRO A 295 11.08 -2.13 4.41
N ASP A 296 11.69 -1.77 5.54
CA ASP A 296 10.92 -1.41 6.72
C ASP A 296 10.02 -0.21 6.44
N LEU A 297 8.84 -0.21 7.05
CA LEU A 297 7.83 0.80 6.82
C LEU A 297 8.24 2.10 7.51
N ILE A 298 8.14 3.21 6.78
CA ILE A 298 8.35 4.56 7.31
C ILE A 298 7.04 5.31 7.13
N CYS A 299 6.31 5.46 8.24
CA CYS A 299 4.96 5.98 8.24
C CYS A 299 4.92 7.36 8.89
N THR A 300 4.14 8.28 8.33
CA THR A 300 3.95 9.62 8.89
C THR A 300 2.49 9.77 9.30
N VAL A 301 2.26 10.20 10.54
CA VAL A 301 0.93 10.48 11.07
C VAL A 301 0.86 11.88 11.65
N ASP A 302 -0.34 12.45 11.66
CA ASP A 302 -0.61 13.68 12.40
C ASP A 302 -0.35 13.45 13.91
N ALA A 303 0.35 14.40 14.54
CA ALA A 303 0.85 14.22 15.90
C ALA A 303 -0.25 14.22 16.98
N GLU A 304 -1.45 14.70 16.66
CA GLU A 304 -2.57 14.81 17.60
C GLU A 304 -3.62 13.74 17.36
N THR A 305 -3.93 13.46 16.09
CA THR A 305 -5.00 12.55 15.70
C THR A 305 -4.52 11.14 15.32
N ALA A 306 -3.22 10.96 15.08
CA ALA A 306 -2.63 9.76 14.48
C ALA A 306 -3.20 9.39 13.10
N ILE A 307 -3.90 10.31 12.43
CA ILE A 307 -4.37 10.10 11.06
C ILE A 307 -3.15 10.04 10.14
N PRO A 308 -3.00 8.99 9.30
CA PRO A 308 -1.90 8.88 8.37
C PRO A 308 -1.87 10.01 7.35
N ILE A 309 -0.66 10.44 6.99
CA ILE A 309 -0.45 11.48 6.00
C ILE A 309 0.31 10.86 4.82
N THR A 310 -0.35 10.83 3.67
CA THR A 310 0.25 10.37 2.41
C THR A 310 1.34 11.33 1.94
N THR A 311 2.23 10.87 1.05
CA THR A 311 3.31 11.70 0.52
C THR A 311 2.76 12.86 -0.27
N GLU A 312 1.60 12.76 -0.92
CA GLU A 312 0.86 13.87 -1.54
C GLU A 312 0.08 14.71 -0.53
N GLY A 313 -0.11 14.23 0.72
CA GLY A 313 -0.77 14.92 1.82
C GLY A 313 0.14 15.75 2.73
N LEU A 314 1.47 15.56 2.69
CA LEU A 314 2.40 16.35 3.53
C LEU A 314 2.32 17.86 3.21
N ARG A 315 2.19 18.73 4.20
CA ARG A 315 2.09 20.18 4.00
C ARG A 315 2.93 20.91 5.04
N TYR A 316 3.50 22.04 4.63
CA TYR A 316 4.13 22.98 5.56
C TYR A 316 3.20 23.26 6.75
N GLY A 317 3.77 23.24 7.95
CA GLY A 317 3.04 23.58 9.16
C GLY A 317 2.43 22.41 9.92
N GLN A 318 2.23 21.26 9.28
CA GLN A 318 1.69 20.06 9.95
C GLN A 318 2.64 19.59 11.06
N ARG A 319 2.06 19.18 12.19
CA ARG A 319 2.78 18.52 13.28
C ARG A 319 2.63 17.03 13.09
N VAL A 320 3.75 16.33 13.03
CA VAL A 320 3.78 14.92 12.64
C VAL A 320 4.63 14.08 13.58
N VAL A 321 4.30 12.79 13.63
CA VAL A 321 5.13 11.74 14.19
C VAL A 321 5.52 10.80 13.05
N VAL A 322 6.81 10.52 12.92
CA VAL A 322 7.35 9.52 11.99
C VAL A 322 7.59 8.24 12.76
N VAL A 323 7.04 7.14 12.27
CA VAL A 323 7.06 5.82 12.90
C VAL A 323 7.72 4.82 11.97
N GLY A 324 8.63 4.01 12.49
CA GLY A 324 9.25 2.89 11.79
C GLY A 324 8.62 1.58 12.20
N ILE A 325 8.31 0.70 11.24
CA ILE A 325 7.77 -0.65 11.52
C ILE A 325 8.59 -1.70 10.77
N PRO A 326 9.00 -2.80 11.43
CA PRO A 326 9.61 -3.94 10.77
C PRO A 326 8.80 -4.44 9.56
N CYS A 327 9.44 -4.64 8.42
CA CYS A 327 8.80 -5.32 7.30
C CYS A 327 8.59 -6.82 7.57
N ASP A 328 7.72 -7.47 6.79
CA ASP A 328 7.60 -8.93 6.78
C ASP A 328 8.95 -9.60 6.45
N GLU A 329 9.20 -10.76 7.06
CA GLU A 329 10.46 -11.49 6.92
C GLU A 329 10.77 -11.90 5.48
N LYS A 330 9.75 -12.06 4.61
CA LYS A 330 9.94 -12.36 3.18
C LYS A 330 10.79 -11.30 2.48
N TRP A 331 10.72 -10.04 2.92
CA TRP A 331 11.52 -8.94 2.38
C TRP A 331 12.96 -8.92 2.85
N ARG A 332 13.28 -9.61 3.96
CA ARG A 332 14.62 -9.61 4.58
C ARG A 332 15.58 -10.63 3.97
N THR A 333 15.13 -11.37 2.96
CA THR A 333 15.96 -12.28 2.16
C THR A 333 16.91 -11.50 1.23
N PRO A 334 18.03 -12.08 0.76
CA PRO A 334 18.90 -11.41 -0.21
C PRO A 334 18.15 -10.93 -1.47
N LYS A 335 17.27 -11.78 -2.03
CA LYS A 335 16.43 -11.40 -3.18
C LYS A 335 15.45 -10.28 -2.82
N GLY A 336 14.86 -10.30 -1.62
CA GLY A 336 13.99 -9.22 -1.14
C GLY A 336 14.73 -7.89 -1.05
N ILE A 337 15.90 -7.86 -0.41
CA ILE A 337 16.74 -6.66 -0.27
C ILE A 337 17.28 -6.19 -1.62
N GLU A 338 17.61 -7.08 -2.55
CA GLU A 338 17.95 -6.69 -3.92
C GLU A 338 16.77 -6.02 -4.64
N THR A 339 15.55 -6.52 -4.44
CA THR A 339 14.34 -6.03 -5.13
C THR A 339 13.84 -4.70 -4.59
N VAL A 340 13.89 -4.50 -3.26
CA VAL A 340 13.26 -3.34 -2.59
C VAL A 340 14.15 -2.65 -1.56
N GLY A 341 15.42 -3.02 -1.47
CA GLY A 341 16.33 -2.40 -0.52
C GLY A 341 16.72 -0.97 -0.91
N PRO A 342 17.39 -0.25 0.01
CA PRO A 342 17.75 1.17 -0.19
C PRO A 342 18.59 1.41 -1.45
N ARG A 343 19.47 0.46 -1.81
CA ARG A 343 20.31 0.56 -3.02
C ARG A 343 19.52 0.49 -4.33
N TYR A 344 18.40 -0.25 -4.35
CA TYR A 344 17.51 -0.27 -5.53
C TYR A 344 17.01 1.15 -5.84
N PHE A 345 16.70 1.91 -4.80
CA PHE A 345 16.25 3.30 -4.91
C PHE A 345 17.38 4.34 -5.01
N GLY A 346 18.63 3.88 -5.18
CA GLY A 346 19.79 4.76 -5.35
C GLY A 346 20.39 5.33 -4.05
N TYR A 347 20.01 4.79 -2.88
CA TYR A 347 20.65 5.15 -1.62
C TYR A 347 21.79 4.17 -1.32
N ASP A 348 23.04 4.66 -1.31
CA ASP A 348 24.22 3.85 -1.02
C ASP A 348 24.38 3.59 0.49
N VAL A 349 23.47 2.80 1.05
CA VAL A 349 23.47 2.37 2.46
C VAL A 349 23.04 0.91 2.56
N ASP A 350 23.54 0.20 3.57
CA ASP A 350 23.07 -1.15 3.89
C ASP A 350 21.71 -1.10 4.60
N TYR A 351 20.85 -2.07 4.27
CA TYR A 351 19.64 -2.32 5.03
C TYR A 351 20.01 -2.83 6.43
N ILE A 352 19.52 -2.13 7.45
CA ILE A 352 19.58 -2.56 8.85
C ILE A 352 18.14 -2.48 9.36
N PRO A 353 17.59 -3.58 9.91
CA PRO A 353 16.25 -3.59 10.49
C PRO A 353 16.04 -2.45 11.49
N VAL A 354 14.89 -1.81 11.44
CA VAL A 354 14.57 -0.62 12.24
C VAL A 354 14.69 -0.90 13.74
N GLU A 355 14.31 -2.09 14.21
CA GLU A 355 14.43 -2.52 15.59
C GLU A 355 15.88 -2.60 16.10
N LYS A 356 16.85 -2.72 15.18
CA LYS A 356 18.29 -2.63 15.46
C LYS A 356 18.76 -1.20 15.32
N ARG A 357 18.37 -0.50 14.24
CA ARG A 357 18.75 0.90 13.96
C ARG A 357 18.42 1.84 15.13
N VAL A 358 17.22 1.72 15.70
CA VAL A 358 16.78 2.60 16.79
C VAL A 358 17.57 2.43 18.10
N LYS A 359 18.30 1.32 18.26
CA LYS A 359 19.19 1.07 19.40
C LYS A 359 20.57 1.70 19.21
N GLU A 360 20.94 2.05 17.98
CA GLU A 360 22.23 2.69 17.64
C GLU A 360 22.14 4.22 17.64
N VAL A 361 20.93 4.77 17.45
CA VAL A 361 20.66 6.21 17.40
C VAL A 361 20.34 6.82 18.78
N ARG A 362 19.88 5.99 19.73
CA ARG A 362 19.67 6.36 21.14
C ARG A 362 20.91 6.03 21.95
#